data_AF-A0A4Y2KXI4-F1
#
_entry.id   AF-A0A4Y2KXI4-F1
#
_cell.length_a   1.000
_cell.length_b   1.000
_cell.length_c   1.000
_cell.angle_alpha   90.00
_cell.angle_beta   90.00
_cell.angle_gamma   90.00
#
_symmetry.space_group_name_H-M   'P 1'
#
loop_
_entity.id
_entity.type
_entity.pdbx_description
1 polymer ?
#
loop_
_entity_poly.entity_id
_entity_poly.type
_entity_poly.pdbx_seq_one_letter_code
_entity_poly.pdbx_strand_id
1 'polypeptide(L)'
;MSSPNITYIPNFYSQEECNEMFTKLSKCPFKQPIIKVWGKSYKPLRKSCSYGGMDIEYEYSGHCELPLPWNRTLWKIKSDVEKKTGFEYNFVLLNFYESGQAKIGAHKDDKPSLDQSVDIATLSFGECRDMIFSKKGCKSVRQALEAGSLLLSPLSLV
;
A
#
# COMPACT_ATOMS: atom_id res chain seq x y z
N MET A 1 -0.54 -23.80 14.44
CA MET A 1 -0.28 -22.98 13.24
C MET A 1 0.05 -21.57 13.71
N SER A 2 1.18 -21.01 13.30
CA SER A 2 1.64 -19.69 13.76
C SER A 2 0.82 -18.57 13.12
N SER A 3 0.70 -17.47 13.87
CA SER A 3 0.12 -16.21 13.39
C SER A 3 0.83 -15.72 12.12
N PRO A 4 0.15 -14.94 11.25
CA PRO A 4 0.79 -14.28 10.12
C PRO A 4 2.04 -13.52 10.56
N ASN A 5 3.16 -13.72 9.85
CA ASN A 5 4.44 -13.07 10.15
C ASN A 5 4.38 -11.62 9.65
N ILE A 6 4.00 -10.70 10.53
CA ILE A 6 3.96 -9.26 10.24
C ILE A 6 4.89 -8.53 11.20
N THR A 7 5.58 -7.50 10.71
CA THR A 7 6.43 -6.62 11.53
C THR A 7 5.85 -5.22 11.52
N TYR A 8 5.33 -4.76 12.66
CA TYR A 8 4.79 -3.41 12.82
C TYR A 8 5.81 -2.51 13.54
N ILE A 9 6.09 -1.35 12.94
CA ILE A 9 7.01 -0.34 13.46
C ILE A 9 6.21 0.96 13.63
N PRO A 10 5.76 1.29 14.86
CA PRO A 10 5.10 2.55 15.12
C PRO A 10 6.11 3.70 15.02
N ASN A 11 5.62 4.91 14.74
CA ASN A 11 6.44 6.14 14.70
C ASN A 11 7.70 6.02 13.82
N PHE A 12 7.60 5.34 12.67
CA PHE A 12 8.68 5.31 11.68
C PHE A 12 9.00 6.71 11.15
N TYR A 13 7.97 7.56 11.05
CA TYR A 13 8.10 9.00 10.88
C TYR A 13 7.58 9.73 12.13
N SER A 14 8.17 10.89 12.44
CA SER A 14 7.63 11.77 13.49
C SER A 14 6.27 12.34 13.08
N GLN A 15 5.51 12.88 14.04
CA GLN A 15 4.22 13.49 13.74
C GLN A 15 4.35 14.67 12.76
N GLU A 16 5.42 15.46 12.88
CA GLU A 16 5.72 16.57 11.97
C GLU A 16 5.98 16.07 10.55
N GLU A 17 6.84 15.05 10.41
CA GLU A 17 7.11 14.41 9.11
C GLU A 17 5.84 13.82 8.50
N CYS A 18 4.99 13.19 9.31
CA CYS A 18 3.72 12.63 8.87
C CYS A 18 2.78 13.69 8.29
N ASN A 19 2.64 14.82 8.99
CA ASN A 19 1.78 15.91 8.56
C ASN A 19 2.29 16.54 7.25
N GLU A 20 3.60 16.71 7.13
CA GLU A 20 4.23 17.22 5.91
C GLU A 20 4.04 16.24 4.73
N MET A 21 4.31 14.95 4.94
CA MET A 21 4.13 13.91 3.92
C MET A 21 2.68 13.79 3.51
N PHE A 22 1.74 13.75 4.46
CA PHE A 22 0.30 13.71 4.16
C PHE A 22 -0.14 14.89 3.30
N THR A 23 0.30 16.11 3.63
CA THR A 23 -0.01 17.32 2.85
C THR A 23 0.53 17.25 1.42
N LYS A 24 1.69 16.64 1.21
CA LYS A 24 2.28 16.47 -0.13
C LYS A 24 1.62 15.35 -0.91
N LEU A 25 1.45 14.18 -0.29
CA LEU A 25 0.89 12.98 -0.92
C LEU A 25 -0.59 13.15 -1.27
N SER A 26 -1.38 13.87 -0.46
CA SER A 26 -2.80 14.17 -0.75
C SER A 26 -3.03 14.97 -2.04
N LYS A 27 -1.97 15.60 -2.59
CA LYS A 27 -2.01 16.34 -3.86
C LYS A 27 -1.62 15.48 -5.08
N CYS A 28 -1.27 14.22 -4.88
CA CYS A 28 -0.99 13.29 -5.98
C CYS A 28 -2.24 13.14 -6.88
N PRO A 29 -2.06 12.81 -8.17
CA PRO A 29 -3.15 12.73 -9.15
C PRO A 29 -3.93 11.43 -9.00
N PHE A 30 -4.59 11.25 -7.84
CA PHE A 30 -5.39 10.08 -7.55
C PHE A 30 -6.56 9.94 -8.52
N LYS A 31 -6.76 8.71 -9.02
CA LYS A 31 -7.89 8.34 -9.87
C LYS A 31 -8.82 7.37 -9.16
N GLN A 32 -10.04 7.22 -9.64
CA GLN A 32 -11.01 6.25 -9.13
C GLN A 32 -11.64 5.49 -10.31
N PRO A 33 -10.83 4.71 -11.05
CA PRO A 33 -11.31 4.01 -12.24
C PRO A 33 -12.35 2.96 -11.85
N ILE A 34 -13.33 2.76 -12.73
CA ILE A 34 -14.31 1.67 -12.57
C ILE A 34 -13.57 0.34 -12.73
N ILE A 35 -13.74 -0.56 -11.77
CA ILE A 35 -13.14 -1.89 -11.78
C ILE A 35 -14.16 -2.94 -12.17
N LYS A 36 -13.73 -4.03 -12.80
CA LYS A 36 -14.55 -5.22 -13.03
C LYS A 36 -14.20 -6.31 -12.03
N VAL A 37 -15.20 -6.72 -11.25
CA VAL A 37 -15.11 -7.83 -10.30
C VAL A 37 -16.20 -8.83 -10.66
N TRP A 38 -15.81 -10.07 -10.98
CA TRP A 38 -16.73 -11.14 -11.41
C TRP A 38 -17.74 -10.71 -12.49
N GLY A 39 -17.26 -10.01 -13.51
CA GLY A 39 -18.07 -9.54 -14.65
C GLY A 39 -18.94 -8.31 -14.38
N LYS A 40 -18.98 -7.80 -13.13
CA LYS A 40 -19.73 -6.60 -12.76
C LYS A 40 -18.80 -5.40 -12.57
N SER A 41 -19.25 -4.23 -13.01
CA SER A 41 -18.51 -2.97 -12.88
C SER A 41 -18.81 -2.28 -11.55
N TYR A 42 -17.78 -1.85 -10.84
CA TYR A 42 -17.89 -1.17 -9.56
C TYR A 42 -17.01 0.08 -9.54
N LYS A 43 -17.50 1.14 -8.88
CA LYS A 43 -16.66 2.28 -8.52
C LYS A 43 -15.97 1.98 -7.18
N PRO A 44 -14.63 1.91 -7.12
CA PRO A 44 -13.91 1.66 -5.86
C PRO A 44 -14.26 2.72 -4.82
N LEU A 45 -14.25 2.38 -3.54
CA LEU A 45 -14.50 3.34 -2.44
C LEU A 45 -13.26 4.17 -2.07
N ARG A 46 -12.16 4.00 -2.79
CA ARG A 46 -10.88 4.69 -2.58
C ARG A 46 -10.38 5.25 -3.90
N LYS A 47 -9.51 6.24 -3.84
CA LYS A 47 -8.76 6.71 -5.01
C LYS A 47 -7.34 6.15 -4.97
N SER A 48 -6.72 5.93 -6.12
CA SER A 48 -5.38 5.38 -6.22
C SER A 48 -4.55 6.04 -7.30
N CYS A 49 -3.23 6.05 -7.12
CA CYS A 49 -2.25 6.32 -8.16
C CYS A 49 -0.98 5.52 -7.86
N SER A 50 -0.19 5.22 -8.88
CA SER A 50 1.04 4.46 -8.75
C SER A 50 2.25 5.26 -9.23
N TYR A 51 3.39 4.98 -8.63
CA TYR A 51 4.70 5.53 -9.02
C TYR A 51 5.73 4.41 -9.10
N GLY A 52 6.71 4.54 -9.99
CA GLY A 52 7.66 3.47 -10.23
C GLY A 52 8.68 3.75 -11.34
N GLY A 53 9.47 2.73 -11.65
CA GLY A 53 10.31 2.71 -12.86
C GLY A 53 9.48 2.79 -14.14
N MET A 54 10.02 3.40 -15.20
CA MET A 54 9.33 3.53 -16.49
C MET A 54 9.17 2.21 -17.23
N ASP A 55 9.92 1.19 -16.81
CA ASP A 55 9.93 -0.19 -17.29
C ASP A 55 8.91 -1.09 -16.57
N ILE A 56 8.15 -0.55 -15.61
CA ILE A 56 7.17 -1.30 -14.84
C ILE A 56 5.78 -1.06 -15.41
N GLU A 57 5.09 -2.13 -15.77
CA GLU A 57 3.65 -2.10 -16.04
C GLU A 57 2.88 -2.55 -14.81
N TYR A 58 1.89 -1.76 -14.41
CA TYR A 58 0.97 -2.11 -13.33
C TYR A 58 -0.41 -2.42 -13.89
N GLU A 59 -0.89 -3.64 -13.65
CA GLU A 59 -2.21 -4.07 -14.08
C GLU A 59 -3.17 -4.17 -12.90
N TYR A 60 -4.22 -3.37 -12.92
CA TYR A 60 -5.27 -3.38 -11.91
C TYR A 60 -6.66 -3.59 -12.53
N SER A 61 -7.29 -4.72 -12.20
CA SER A 61 -8.65 -5.09 -12.67
C SER A 61 -8.80 -5.03 -14.21
N GLY A 62 -7.78 -5.47 -14.94
CA GLY A 62 -7.76 -5.47 -16.42
C GLY A 62 -7.39 -4.12 -17.05
N HIS A 63 -7.02 -3.12 -16.24
CA HIS A 63 -6.46 -1.86 -16.71
C HIS A 63 -4.94 -1.87 -16.48
N CYS A 64 -4.17 -1.86 -17.57
CA CYS A 64 -2.74 -1.56 -17.51
C CYS A 64 -2.56 -0.04 -17.45
N GLU A 65 -1.92 0.44 -16.40
CA GLU A 65 -1.47 1.82 -16.30
C GLU A 65 0.05 1.85 -16.08
N LEU A 66 0.72 2.72 -16.83
CA LEU A 66 2.11 3.05 -16.54
C LEU A 66 2.15 3.87 -15.24
N PRO A 67 3.03 3.51 -14.29
CA PRO A 67 3.20 4.28 -13.08
C PRO A 67 3.80 5.66 -13.42
N LEU A 68 3.51 6.63 -12.57
CA LEU A 68 4.10 7.96 -12.66
C LEU A 68 5.58 7.91 -12.28
N PRO A 69 6.41 8.81 -12.84
CA PRO A 69 7.80 8.91 -12.42
C PRO A 69 7.89 9.36 -10.96
N TRP A 70 8.78 8.75 -10.20
CA TRP A 70 9.04 9.08 -8.80
C TRP A 70 9.22 10.59 -8.57
N ASN A 71 8.46 11.13 -7.62
CA ASN A 71 8.64 12.51 -7.14
C ASN A 71 9.57 12.56 -5.93
N ARG A 72 10.00 13.76 -5.52
CA ARG A 72 10.94 13.93 -4.39
C ARG A 72 10.46 13.33 -3.08
N THR A 73 9.17 13.43 -2.76
CA THR A 73 8.58 12.88 -1.53
C THR A 73 8.63 11.36 -1.53
N LEU A 74 8.23 10.74 -2.65
CA LEU A 74 8.25 9.29 -2.78
C LEU A 74 9.66 8.72 -2.89
N TRP A 75 10.61 9.46 -3.46
CA TRP A 75 12.03 9.10 -3.42
C TRP A 75 12.58 9.05 -1.99
N LYS A 76 12.23 10.05 -1.14
CA LYS A 76 12.60 10.02 0.28
C LYS A 76 11.99 8.80 0.98
N ILE A 77 10.69 8.57 0.79
CA ILE A 77 9.99 7.43 1.40
C ILE A 77 10.64 6.11 0.97
N LYS A 78 10.87 5.93 -0.33
CA LYS A 78 11.58 4.77 -0.88
C LYS A 78 12.93 4.60 -0.19
N SER A 79 13.78 5.61 -0.20
CA SER A 79 15.13 5.54 0.40
C SER A 79 15.10 5.20 1.89
N ASP A 80 14.16 5.75 2.66
CA ASP A 80 14.05 5.48 4.09
C ASP A 80 13.64 4.03 4.36
N VAL A 81 12.68 3.51 3.59
CA VAL A 81 12.21 2.12 3.69
C VAL A 81 13.28 1.14 3.23
N GLU A 82 13.98 1.43 2.13
CA GLU A 82 15.11 0.62 1.65
C GLU A 82 16.22 0.54 2.69
N LYS A 83 16.58 1.68 3.30
CA LYS A 83 17.54 1.72 4.40
C LYS A 83 17.08 0.91 5.61
N LYS A 84 15.78 0.90 5.91
CA LYS A 84 15.22 0.15 7.04
C LYS A 84 15.17 -1.36 6.80
N THR A 85 14.87 -1.77 5.58
CA THR A 85 14.60 -3.17 5.24
C THR A 85 15.78 -3.90 4.62
N GLY A 86 16.71 -3.16 4.00
CA GLY A 86 17.81 -3.73 3.23
C GLY A 86 17.41 -4.22 1.83
N PHE A 87 16.16 -4.03 1.43
CA PHE A 87 15.64 -4.37 0.10
C PHE A 87 15.49 -3.13 -0.76
N GLU A 88 15.38 -3.31 -2.08
CA GLU A 88 15.05 -2.25 -3.03
C GLU A 88 13.57 -2.34 -3.45
N TYR A 89 12.93 -1.19 -3.66
CA TYR A 89 11.52 -1.11 -4.09
C TYR A 89 11.39 -0.29 -5.36
N ASN A 90 10.94 -0.90 -6.45
CA ASN A 90 10.85 -0.23 -7.74
C ASN A 90 9.46 0.35 -8.05
N PHE A 91 8.45 0.07 -7.22
CA PHE A 91 7.06 0.45 -7.40
C PHE A 91 6.38 0.81 -6.08
N VAL A 92 5.42 1.75 -6.12
CA VAL A 92 4.53 2.07 -5.00
C VAL A 92 3.12 2.36 -5.49
N LEU A 93 2.12 1.80 -4.80
CA LEU A 93 0.71 2.11 -4.97
C LEU A 93 0.22 2.97 -3.80
N LEU A 94 -0.21 4.19 -4.09
CA LEU A 94 -0.83 5.06 -3.10
C LEU A 94 -2.33 4.81 -3.10
N ASN A 95 -2.90 4.58 -1.92
CA ASN A 95 -4.34 4.46 -1.71
C ASN A 95 -4.82 5.63 -0.84
N PHE A 96 -5.79 6.40 -1.33
CA PHE A 96 -6.39 7.53 -0.62
C PHE A 96 -7.83 7.20 -0.20
N TYR A 97 -8.06 7.21 1.10
CA TYR A 97 -9.34 6.90 1.74
C TYR A 97 -9.94 8.19 2.30
N GLU A 98 -10.94 8.76 1.60
CA GLU A 98 -11.52 10.07 1.95
C GLU A 98 -12.29 10.08 3.29
N SER A 99 -12.72 8.90 3.76
CA SER A 99 -13.43 8.78 5.03
C SER A 99 -13.28 7.37 5.63
N GLY A 100 -13.77 7.20 6.86
CA GLY A 100 -13.87 5.89 7.52
C GLY A 100 -14.78 4.88 6.83
N GLN A 101 -15.66 5.34 5.92
CA GLN A 101 -16.55 4.47 5.13
C GLN A 101 -15.84 3.85 3.91
N ALA A 102 -14.73 4.46 3.47
CA ALA A 102 -13.91 3.93 2.40
C ALA A 102 -13.24 2.62 2.84
N LYS A 103 -13.18 1.63 1.95
CA LYS A 103 -12.54 0.35 2.25
C LYS A 103 -12.05 -0.32 0.99
N ILE A 104 -11.10 -1.23 1.18
CA ILE A 104 -10.72 -2.24 0.19
C ILE A 104 -11.25 -3.60 0.67
N GLY A 105 -11.81 -4.39 -0.24
CA GLY A 105 -12.25 -5.74 0.08
C GLY A 105 -11.05 -6.66 0.34
N ALA A 106 -11.30 -7.83 0.93
CA ALA A 106 -10.28 -8.87 1.03
C ALA A 106 -9.76 -9.21 -0.38
N HIS A 107 -8.44 -9.19 -0.54
CA HIS A 107 -7.74 -9.50 -1.77
C HIS A 107 -6.39 -10.13 -1.43
N LYS A 108 -5.67 -10.52 -2.48
CA LYS A 108 -4.28 -10.91 -2.42
C LYS A 108 -3.53 -10.22 -3.56
N ASP A 109 -2.37 -9.67 -3.28
CA ASP A 109 -1.37 -9.21 -4.22
C ASP A 109 -0.59 -10.44 -4.74
N ASP A 110 -1.17 -11.13 -5.71
CA ASP A 110 -0.64 -12.38 -6.27
C ASP A 110 -0.11 -12.25 -7.70
N LYS A 111 0.44 -11.07 -8.03
CA LYS A 111 1.01 -10.81 -9.36
C LYS A 111 2.30 -11.60 -9.57
N PRO A 112 2.47 -12.30 -10.71
CA PRO A 112 3.69 -13.05 -11.02
C PRO A 112 4.97 -12.21 -11.06
N SER A 113 4.85 -10.90 -11.26
CA SER A 113 5.97 -9.96 -11.31
C SER A 113 6.52 -9.58 -9.94
N LEU A 114 5.89 -10.00 -8.84
CA LEU A 114 6.32 -9.66 -7.48
C LEU A 114 7.33 -10.67 -6.93
N ASP A 115 8.44 -10.17 -6.38
CA ASP A 115 9.46 -10.99 -5.75
C ASP A 115 8.99 -11.49 -4.37
N GLN A 116 8.72 -12.79 -4.28
CA GLN A 116 8.22 -13.43 -3.06
C GLN A 116 9.21 -13.41 -1.88
N SER A 117 10.48 -13.08 -2.11
CA SER A 117 11.49 -12.95 -1.06
C SER A 117 11.52 -11.57 -0.40
N VAL A 118 10.83 -10.58 -0.97
CA VAL A 118 10.75 -9.21 -0.46
C VAL A 118 9.38 -8.96 0.17
N ASP A 119 9.37 -8.43 1.39
CA ASP A 119 8.13 -8.04 2.06
C ASP A 119 7.49 -6.82 1.38
N ILE A 120 6.17 -6.74 1.42
CA ILE A 120 5.46 -5.51 1.09
C ILE A 120 5.59 -4.53 2.27
N ALA A 121 6.15 -3.36 2.00
CA ALA A 121 6.25 -2.26 2.93
C ALA A 121 5.01 -1.33 2.81
N THR A 122 4.21 -1.26 3.87
CA THR A 122 3.02 -0.41 3.95
C THR A 122 3.25 0.73 4.93
N LEU A 123 3.19 1.97 4.44
CA LEU A 123 3.22 3.18 5.25
C LEU A 123 1.83 3.81 5.33
N SER A 124 1.45 4.32 6.50
CA SER A 124 0.17 5.01 6.71
C SER A 124 0.36 6.46 7.16
N PHE A 125 -0.45 7.36 6.60
CA PHE A 125 -0.45 8.78 6.92
C PHE A 125 -1.90 9.27 7.10
N GLY A 126 -2.12 10.17 8.07
CA GLY A 126 -3.45 10.67 8.41
C GLY A 126 -4.16 9.80 9.46
N GLU A 127 -5.47 9.64 9.34
CA GLU A 127 -6.29 8.93 10.33
C GLU A 127 -5.93 7.44 10.45
N CYS A 128 -5.97 6.92 11.67
CA CYS A 128 -5.68 5.51 11.97
C CYS A 128 -6.71 4.57 11.35
N ARG A 129 -6.25 3.44 10.78
CA ARG A 129 -7.12 2.46 10.12
C ARG A 129 -6.70 1.02 10.39
N ASP A 130 -7.67 0.14 10.51
CA ASP A 130 -7.42 -1.30 10.63
C ASP A 130 -7.05 -1.93 9.27
N MET A 131 -5.95 -2.67 9.25
CA MET A 131 -5.64 -3.67 8.23
C MET A 131 -5.89 -5.07 8.80
N ILE A 132 -6.60 -5.91 8.04
CA ILE A 132 -7.03 -7.24 8.50
C ILE A 132 -6.38 -8.31 7.63
N PHE A 133 -5.50 -9.11 8.25
CA PHE A 133 -4.85 -10.25 7.63
C PHE A 133 -5.62 -11.53 7.94
N SER A 134 -5.96 -12.30 6.90
CA SER A 134 -6.71 -13.55 7.04
C SER A 134 -6.01 -14.66 6.27
N LYS A 135 -5.75 -15.79 6.95
CA LYS A 135 -5.19 -17.00 6.35
C LYS A 135 -6.16 -18.15 6.57
N LYS A 136 -6.43 -18.95 5.54
CA LYS A 136 -7.34 -20.10 5.63
C LYS A 136 -6.93 -21.02 6.76
N GLY A 137 -7.87 -21.32 7.66
CA GLY A 137 -7.62 -22.18 8.83
C GLY A 137 -6.97 -21.48 10.04
N CYS A 138 -6.69 -20.17 9.96
CA CYS A 138 -6.17 -19.37 11.07
C CYS A 138 -7.18 -18.29 11.49
N LYS A 139 -7.06 -17.83 12.74
CA LYS A 139 -7.78 -16.62 13.20
C LYS A 139 -7.19 -15.40 12.49
N SER A 140 -8.06 -14.49 12.02
CA SER A 140 -7.63 -13.23 11.42
C SER A 140 -6.88 -12.36 12.43
N VAL A 141 -5.87 -11.65 11.95
CA VAL A 141 -5.12 -10.64 12.71
C VAL A 141 -5.56 -9.27 12.24
N ARG A 142 -5.81 -8.38 13.20
CA ARG A 142 -6.13 -6.98 12.95
C ARG A 142 -4.97 -6.13 13.45
N GLN A 143 -4.43 -5.30 12.58
CA GLN A 143 -3.38 -4.35 12.90
C GLN A 143 -3.89 -2.93 12.65
N ALA A 144 -3.92 -2.11 13.68
CA ALA A 144 -4.17 -0.68 13.53
C ALA A 144 -2.93 -0.04 12.90
N LEU A 145 -3.13 0.70 11.81
CA LEU A 145 -2.09 1.46 11.12
C LEU A 145 -2.19 2.92 11.54
N GLU A 146 -1.34 3.31 12.49
CA GLU A 146 -1.25 4.68 12.97
C GLU A 146 -0.51 5.56 11.96
N ALA A 147 -0.69 6.88 12.07
CA ALA A 147 0.08 7.83 11.26
C ALA A 147 1.58 7.62 11.48
N GLY A 148 2.35 7.55 10.39
CA GLY A 148 3.79 7.34 10.44
C GLY A 148 4.21 5.93 10.76
N SER A 149 3.30 4.96 10.81
CA SER A 149 3.66 3.57 11.00
C SER A 149 4.14 2.92 9.71
N LEU A 150 5.12 2.02 9.85
CA LEU A 150 5.57 1.10 8.81
C LEU A 150 5.16 -0.33 9.19
N LEU A 151 4.46 -1.01 8.29
CA LEU A 151 4.15 -2.42 8.41
C LEU A 151 4.86 -3.20 7.30
N LEU A 152 5.59 -4.24 7.67
CA LEU A 152 6.16 -5.21 6.74
C LEU A 152 5.35 -6.49 6.80
N SER A 153 4.95 -6.99 5.65
CA SER A 153 4.20 -8.24 5.54
C SER A 153 4.59 -9.00 4.27
N PRO A 154 4.73 -10.33 4.33
CA PRO A 154 4.94 -11.15 3.15
C PRO A 154 3.83 -10.99 2.12
N LEU A 155 4.17 -11.06 0.83
CA LEU A 155 3.23 -11.11 -0.30
C LEU A 155 2.14 -12.19 -0.17
N SER A 156 2.37 -13.22 0.64
CA SER A 156 1.35 -14.23 0.90
C SER A 156 0.13 -13.73 1.69
N LEU A 157 0.22 -12.53 2.29
CA LEU A 157 -0.76 -11.96 3.22
C LEU A 157 -1.45 -10.70 2.73
N VAL A 158 -0.86 -10.00 1.76
CA VAL A 158 -1.42 -8.80 1.12
C VAL A 158 -2.04 -9.22 -0.19
#